data_AF-W2THD5-F1
#
_entry.id   AF-W2THD5-F1
#
_cell.length_a   1.000
_cell.length_b   1.000
_cell.length_c   1.000
_cell.angle_alpha   90.00
_cell.angle_beta   90.00
_cell.angle_gamma   90.00
#
_symmetry.space_group_name_H-M   'P 1'
#
loop_
_entity.id
_entity.type
_entity.pdbx_description
1 polymer ?
#
loop_
_entity_poly.entity_id
_entity_poly.type
_entity_poly.pdbx_seq_one_letter_code
_entity_poly.pdbx_strand_id
1 'polypeptide(L)'
;MAQKPLSPVVVMGQPKATRTTDAPNATDTTRSRKGGRPKKADNEKRSKAIQVRLKPAGYQYVQQLAEQRNTSMADVIRELCNGDVTVITPEQENLLRQIATMANNLNQLARKANTDGIRSVALLVQRRAQELGELLDRYAK
;
A
#
# COMPACT_ATOMS: atom_id res chain seq x y z
N MET A 1 24.86 7.96 57.50
CA MET A 1 23.69 7.33 56.85
C MET A 1 24.18 6.22 55.94
N ALA A 2 23.60 5.04 56.12
CA ALA A 2 24.15 3.76 55.73
C ALA A 2 24.29 3.56 54.22
N GLN A 3 25.44 3.03 53.81
CA GLN A 3 25.67 2.48 52.48
C GLN A 3 24.84 1.20 52.31
N LYS A 4 24.09 1.12 51.21
CA LYS A 4 23.27 -0.04 50.83
C LYS A 4 24.17 -1.09 50.15
N PRO A 5 24.24 -2.34 50.62
CA PRO A 5 25.10 -3.34 49.98
C PRO A 5 24.49 -3.88 48.67
N LEU A 6 25.40 -4.19 47.75
CA LEU A 6 25.14 -4.76 46.43
C LEU A 6 24.46 -6.13 46.52
N SER A 7 23.52 -6.38 45.60
CA SER A 7 22.92 -7.71 45.39
C SER A 7 23.93 -8.67 44.75
N PRO A 8 23.96 -9.96 45.16
CA PRO A 8 24.96 -10.91 44.68
C PRO A 8 24.73 -11.31 43.22
N VAL A 9 25.83 -11.32 42.49
CA VAL A 9 26.01 -11.85 41.13
C VAL A 9 25.64 -13.33 41.11
N VAL A 10 24.60 -13.69 40.33
CA VAL A 10 24.35 -15.09 39.96
C VAL A 10 25.29 -15.43 38.79
N VAL A 11 26.40 -16.10 39.12
CA VAL A 11 27.21 -16.86 38.16
C VAL A 11 26.73 -18.30 38.18
N MET A 12 26.19 -18.82 37.07
CA MET A 12 26.33 -20.25 36.72
C MET A 12 25.81 -20.55 35.31
N GLY A 13 26.65 -21.16 34.47
CA GLY A 13 26.22 -21.88 33.26
C GLY A 13 27.02 -21.60 31.99
N GLN A 14 28.28 -22.03 31.94
CA GLN A 14 29.02 -22.18 30.67
C GLN A 14 28.33 -23.25 29.79
N PRO A 15 28.25 -23.07 28.46
CA PRO A 15 27.61 -24.02 27.55
C PRO A 15 28.45 -25.29 27.34
N LYS A 16 27.80 -26.45 27.39
CA LYS A 16 28.40 -27.76 27.14
C LYS A 16 28.61 -27.96 25.63
N ALA A 17 29.86 -28.08 25.20
CA ALA A 17 30.21 -28.41 23.83
C ALA A 17 29.77 -29.83 23.48
N THR A 18 28.98 -29.99 22.41
CA THR A 18 28.95 -31.24 21.63
C THR A 18 29.28 -30.89 20.19
N ARG A 19 30.35 -31.53 19.71
CA ARG A 19 30.88 -31.44 18.35
C ARG A 19 30.34 -32.68 17.62
N THR A 20 29.43 -32.48 16.67
CA THR A 20 29.21 -33.46 15.61
C THR A 20 29.39 -32.73 14.29
N THR A 21 30.51 -33.05 13.65
CA THR A 21 30.75 -32.79 12.24
C THR A 21 29.89 -33.75 11.44
N ASP A 22 28.88 -33.25 10.73
CA ASP A 22 28.29 -33.97 9.60
C ASP A 22 28.32 -33.04 8.39
N ALA A 23 29.11 -33.45 7.40
CA ALA A 23 29.17 -32.87 6.07
C ALA A 23 27.79 -32.93 5.37
N PRO A 24 27.51 -32.07 4.37
CA PRO A 24 26.21 -32.05 3.73
C PRO A 24 26.09 -33.26 2.81
N ASN A 25 25.41 -34.32 3.26
CA ASN A 25 25.01 -35.38 2.34
C ASN A 25 23.78 -34.90 1.55
N ALA A 26 24.01 -34.66 0.26
CA ALA A 26 22.98 -34.41 -0.72
C ALA A 26 21.96 -35.57 -0.76
N THR A 27 20.75 -35.26 -1.21
CA THR A 27 19.59 -36.15 -1.48
C THR A 27 18.62 -36.44 -0.31
N ASP A 28 17.85 -35.43 0.12
CA ASP A 28 16.52 -35.71 0.70
C ASP A 28 15.48 -35.77 -0.43
N THR A 29 15.46 -36.92 -1.08
CA THR A 29 14.41 -37.35 -2.01
C THR A 29 13.07 -37.33 -1.30
N THR A 30 12.15 -36.53 -1.82
CA THR A 30 10.68 -36.53 -1.64
C THR A 30 10.09 -37.81 -1.03
N ARG A 31 10.12 -37.94 0.30
CA ARG A 31 9.27 -38.90 1.03
C ARG A 31 8.08 -38.15 1.61
N SER A 32 7.02 -38.04 0.82
CA SER A 32 5.70 -37.61 1.29
C SER A 32 5.20 -38.62 2.33
N ARG A 33 5.36 -38.30 3.62
CA ARG A 33 4.74 -39.07 4.71
C ARG A 33 3.22 -38.96 4.54
N LYS A 34 2.55 -40.11 4.38
CA LYS A 34 1.08 -40.21 4.28
C LYS A 34 0.44 -39.80 5.60
N GLY A 35 0.00 -38.55 5.69
CA GLY A 35 -0.76 -38.01 6.82
C GLY A 35 -0.18 -36.72 7.39
N GLY A 36 -0.99 -35.64 7.35
CA GLY A 36 -0.67 -34.32 7.90
C GLY A 36 -1.05 -33.17 6.95
N ARG A 37 -1.12 -31.94 7.47
CA ARG A 37 -1.22 -30.74 6.64
C ARG A 37 0.03 -30.67 5.75
N PRO A 38 -0.11 -30.55 4.42
CA PRO A 38 1.04 -30.43 3.52
C PRO A 38 2.00 -29.33 4.00
N LYS A 39 3.30 -29.60 3.91
CA LYS A 39 4.32 -28.59 4.20
C LYS A 39 4.18 -27.47 3.17
N LYS A 40 4.10 -26.22 3.61
CA LYS A 40 4.24 -25.06 2.73
C LYS A 40 5.59 -25.10 2.03
N ALA A 41 5.64 -24.64 0.79
CA ALA A 41 6.89 -24.44 0.08
C ALA A 41 7.75 -23.38 0.80
N ASP A 42 9.08 -23.44 0.64
CA ASP A 42 9.98 -22.55 1.40
C ASP A 42 9.78 -21.07 1.09
N ASN A 43 9.32 -20.75 -0.13
CA ASN A 43 8.93 -19.40 -0.57
C ASN A 43 7.61 -18.89 0.07
N GLU A 44 6.72 -19.78 0.51
CA GLU A 44 5.45 -19.42 1.17
C GLU A 44 5.58 -19.29 2.69
N LYS A 45 6.71 -19.72 3.26
CA LYS A 45 6.99 -19.62 4.70
C LYS A 45 7.46 -18.21 5.04
N ARG A 46 6.85 -17.62 6.07
CA ARG A 46 7.35 -16.39 6.71
C ARG A 46 8.57 -16.71 7.58
N SER A 47 9.71 -16.98 6.94
CA SER A 47 10.94 -17.43 7.59
C SER A 47 11.81 -16.30 8.16
N LYS A 48 11.67 -15.08 7.63
CA LYS A 48 12.43 -13.89 8.03
C LYS A 48 11.51 -12.91 8.77
N ALA A 49 12.05 -12.28 9.81
CA ALA A 49 11.35 -11.25 10.58
C ALA A 49 12.13 -9.93 10.52
N ILE A 50 11.40 -8.81 10.45
CA ILE A 50 11.94 -7.46 10.54
C ILE A 50 11.34 -6.83 11.80
N GLN A 51 12.19 -6.32 12.69
CA GLN A 51 11.76 -5.54 13.86
C GLN A 51 11.98 -4.06 13.58
N VAL A 52 10.94 -3.25 13.81
CA VAL A 52 10.99 -1.80 13.62
C VAL A 52 10.53 -1.11 14.91
N ARG A 53 11.22 -0.05 15.31
CA ARG A 53 10.79 0.83 16.40
C ARG A 53 10.10 2.06 15.80
N LEU A 54 8.84 2.30 16.16
CA LEU A 54 8.04 3.42 15.67
C LEU A 54 8.00 4.55 16.69
N LYS A 55 7.86 5.78 16.19
CA LYS A 55 7.44 6.92 17.03
C LYS A 55 6.01 6.69 17.53
N PRO A 56 5.59 7.29 18.66
CA PRO A 56 4.23 7.12 19.20
C PRO A 56 3.12 7.36 18.17
N ALA A 57 3.23 8.41 17.36
CA ALA A 57 2.27 8.71 16.30
C ALA A 57 2.18 7.62 15.23
N GLY A 58 3.32 7.06 14.81
CA GLY A 58 3.35 5.98 13.81
C GLY A 58 2.77 4.67 14.36
N TYR A 59 3.00 4.38 15.64
CA TYR A 59 2.40 3.23 16.31
C TYR A 59 0.87 3.37 16.38
N GLN A 60 0.36 4.53 16.81
CA GLN A 60 -1.06 4.81 16.89
C GLN A 60 -1.75 4.73 15.53
N TYR A 61 -1.12 5.24 14.46
CA TYR A 61 -1.66 5.14 13.11
C TYR A 61 -1.88 3.68 12.68
N VAL A 62 -0.86 2.83 12.84
CA VAL A 62 -0.98 1.40 12.48
C VAL A 62 -2.01 0.71 13.35
N GLN A 63 -2.08 1.06 14.64
CA GLN A 63 -3.07 0.50 15.56
C GLN A 63 -4.50 0.85 15.12
N GLN A 64 -4.78 2.12 14.87
CA GLN A 64 -6.10 2.57 14.41
C GLN A 64 -6.48 1.92 13.08
N LEU A 65 -5.54 1.78 12.16
CA LEU A 65 -5.79 1.15 10.86
C LEU A 65 -6.09 -0.35 11.01
N ALA A 66 -5.42 -1.04 11.94
CA ALA A 66 -5.68 -2.44 12.26
C ALA A 66 -7.07 -2.62 12.88
N GLU A 67 -7.47 -1.72 13.80
CA GLU A 67 -8.80 -1.69 14.41
C GLU A 67 -9.89 -1.45 13.36
N GLN A 68 -9.72 -0.45 12.49
CA GLN A 68 -10.65 -0.15 11.40
C GLN A 68 -10.84 -1.34 10.44
N ARG A 69 -9.76 -2.06 10.15
CA ARG A 69 -9.77 -3.20 9.22
C ARG A 69 -10.13 -4.52 9.88
N ASN A 70 -10.28 -4.57 11.21
CA ASN A 70 -10.43 -5.80 12.00
C ASN A 70 -9.34 -6.84 11.69
N THR A 71 -8.09 -6.39 11.51
CA THR A 71 -6.94 -7.25 11.20
C THR A 71 -5.81 -7.03 12.20
N SER A 72 -4.76 -7.86 12.16
CA SER A 72 -3.59 -7.64 13.01
C SER A 72 -2.71 -6.50 12.49
N MET A 73 -2.05 -5.77 13.39
CA MET A 73 -1.07 -4.73 13.02
C MET A 73 0.02 -5.27 12.06
N ALA A 74 0.41 -6.55 12.22
CA ALA A 74 1.39 -7.18 11.35
C ALA A 74 0.85 -7.44 9.93
N ASP A 75 -0.44 -7.73 9.78
CA ASP A 75 -1.07 -7.86 8.46
C ASP A 75 -1.15 -6.50 7.76
N VAL A 76 -1.56 -5.46 8.49
CA VAL A 76 -1.58 -4.08 7.98
C VAL A 76 -0.20 -3.64 7.51
N ILE A 77 0.85 -3.82 8.32
CA ILE A 77 2.21 -3.45 7.92
C ILE A 77 2.65 -4.23 6.68
N ARG A 78 2.37 -5.54 6.62
CA ARG A 78 2.72 -6.36 5.44
C ARG A 78 1.97 -5.90 4.19
N GLU A 79 0.70 -5.53 4.32
CA GLU A 79 -0.09 -4.97 3.22
C GLU A 79 0.48 -3.63 2.76
N LEU A 80 0.80 -2.72 3.68
CA LEU A 80 1.41 -1.42 3.38
C LEU A 80 2.80 -1.56 2.73
N CYS A 81 3.58 -2.58 3.10
CA CYS A 81 4.88 -2.85 2.48
C CYS A 81 4.76 -3.52 1.11
N ASN A 82 3.67 -4.27 0.86
CA ASN A 82 3.40 -4.88 -0.44
C ASN A 82 2.67 -3.94 -1.40
N GLY A 83 1.99 -2.92 -0.87
CA GLY A 83 1.29 -1.93 -1.66
C GLY A 83 2.29 -1.12 -2.47
N ASP A 84 2.08 -1.05 -3.78
CA ASP A 84 2.72 -0.03 -4.59
C ASP A 84 2.36 1.32 -3.98
N VAL A 85 3.38 2.07 -3.56
CA VAL A 85 3.20 3.49 -3.25
C VAL A 85 2.86 4.14 -4.59
N THR A 86 1.56 4.27 -4.88
CA THR A 86 1.08 5.03 -6.03
C THR A 86 1.36 6.50 -5.77
N VAL A 87 2.58 6.91 -6.07
CA VAL A 87 2.94 8.31 -6.17
C VAL A 87 2.18 8.84 -7.38
N ILE A 88 1.14 9.63 -7.12
CA ILE A 88 0.43 10.35 -8.17
C ILE A 88 1.47 11.27 -8.82
N THR A 89 1.75 11.01 -10.09
CA THR A 89 2.68 11.85 -10.86
C THR A 89 2.04 13.21 -11.11
N PRO A 90 2.83 14.29 -11.29
CA PRO A 90 2.29 15.60 -11.65
C PRO A 90 1.40 15.57 -12.91
N GLU A 91 1.71 14.68 -13.85
CA GLU A 91 0.92 14.46 -15.07
C GLU A 91 -0.47 13.88 -14.75
N GLN A 92 -0.53 12.87 -13.88
CA GLN A 92 -1.79 12.29 -13.41
C GLN A 92 -2.61 13.31 -12.61
N GLU A 93 -1.96 14.14 -11.80
CA GLU A 93 -2.64 15.21 -11.07
C GLU A 93 -3.25 16.25 -12.04
N ASN A 94 -2.50 16.63 -13.08
CA ASN A 94 -3.01 17.53 -14.11
C ASN A 94 -4.19 16.92 -14.87
N LEU A 95 -4.13 15.61 -15.18
CA LEU A 95 -5.24 14.89 -15.80
C LEU A 95 -6.48 14.89 -14.89
N LEU A 96 -6.32 14.63 -13.59
CA LEU A 96 -7.41 14.69 -12.62
C LEU A 96 -8.05 16.08 -12.56
N ARG A 97 -7.24 17.15 -12.59
CA ARG A 97 -7.73 18.54 -12.66
C ARG A 97 -8.53 18.80 -13.93
N GLN A 98 -8.03 18.36 -15.09
CA GLN A 98 -8.76 18.48 -16.36
C GLN A 98 -10.09 17.75 -16.34
N ILE A 99 -10.13 16.52 -15.81
CA ILE A 99 -11.37 15.74 -15.65
C ILE A 99 -12.35 16.49 -14.74
N ALA A 100 -11.90 17.03 -13.61
CA ALA A 100 -12.75 17.81 -12.71
C ALA A 100 -13.32 19.06 -13.40
N THR A 101 -12.52 19.76 -14.20
CA THR A 101 -12.99 20.90 -15.01
C THR A 101 -14.04 20.46 -16.03
N MET A 102 -13.83 19.34 -16.74
CA MET A 102 -14.81 18.81 -17.70
C MET A 102 -16.13 18.41 -17.02
N ALA A 103 -16.06 17.76 -15.86
CA ALA A 103 -17.25 17.39 -15.08
C ALA A 103 -18.05 18.64 -14.65
N ASN A 104 -17.36 19.71 -14.27
CA ASN A 104 -18.02 20.98 -13.93
C ASN A 104 -18.70 21.61 -15.16
N ASN A 105 -18.03 21.60 -16.32
CA ASN A 105 -18.60 22.08 -17.57
C ASN A 105 -19.87 21.30 -17.94
N LEU A 106 -19.85 19.96 -17.79
CA LEU A 106 -21.01 19.12 -18.03
C LEU A 106 -22.18 19.46 -17.08
N ASN A 107 -21.89 19.67 -15.80
CA ASN A 107 -22.91 20.04 -14.82
C ASN A 107 -23.55 21.40 -15.13
N GLN A 108 -22.77 22.37 -15.60
CA GLN A 108 -23.30 23.66 -16.05
C GLN A 108 -24.22 23.53 -17.26
N LEU A 109 -23.85 22.70 -18.24
CA LEU A 109 -24.69 22.43 -19.41
C LEU A 109 -25.99 21.73 -19.00
N ALA A 110 -25.95 20.78 -18.08
CA ALA A 110 -27.15 20.10 -17.57
C ALA A 110 -28.09 21.06 -16.85
N ARG A 111 -27.56 21.92 -15.96
CA ARG A 111 -28.36 22.96 -15.29
C ARG A 111 -28.97 23.94 -16.28
N LYS A 112 -28.18 24.40 -17.26
CA LYS A 112 -28.66 25.30 -18.31
C LYS A 112 -29.74 24.65 -19.17
N ALA A 113 -29.62 23.35 -19.47
CA ALA A 113 -30.63 22.61 -20.22
C ALA A 113 -31.95 22.50 -19.45
N ASN A 114 -31.88 22.36 -18.11
CA ASN A 114 -33.06 22.34 -17.25
C ASN A 114 -33.74 23.71 -17.15
N THR A 115 -33.00 24.81 -17.21
CA THR A 115 -33.54 26.18 -17.12
C THR A 115 -34.04 26.71 -18.46
N ASP A 116 -33.23 26.59 -19.51
CA ASP A 116 -33.44 27.22 -20.82
C ASP A 116 -33.94 26.22 -21.90
N GLY A 117 -34.14 24.96 -21.52
CA GLY A 117 -34.47 23.86 -22.43
C GLY A 117 -33.27 23.31 -23.20
N ILE A 118 -33.31 22.02 -23.57
CA ILE A 118 -32.22 21.31 -24.26
C ILE A 118 -31.81 21.96 -25.60
N ARG A 119 -32.75 22.58 -26.32
CA ARG A 119 -32.49 23.19 -27.65
C ARG A 119 -31.51 24.37 -27.57
N SER A 120 -31.58 25.19 -26.53
CA SER A 120 -30.69 26.34 -26.36
C SER A 120 -29.26 25.89 -26.02
N VAL A 121 -29.12 24.81 -25.26
CA VAL A 121 -27.84 24.18 -24.94
C VAL A 121 -27.21 23.53 -26.15
N ALA A 122 -27.98 22.83 -26.99
CA ALA A 122 -27.47 22.21 -28.21
C ALA A 122 -26.82 23.25 -29.16
N LEU A 123 -27.48 24.39 -29.36
CA LEU A 123 -26.94 25.49 -30.18
C LEU A 123 -25.67 26.10 -29.57
N LEU A 124 -25.62 26.24 -28.25
CA LEU A 124 -24.44 26.78 -27.56
C LEU A 124 -23.24 25.83 -27.71
N VAL A 125 -23.45 24.54 -27.47
CA VAL A 125 -22.38 23.53 -27.60
C VAL A 125 -21.88 23.46 -29.04
N GLN A 126 -22.79 23.48 -30.02
CA GLN A 126 -22.43 23.47 -31.45
C GLN A 126 -21.58 24.69 -31.82
N ARG A 127 -21.97 25.89 -31.38
CA ARG A 127 -21.18 27.12 -31.62
C ARG A 127 -19.79 27.03 -30.99
N ARG A 128 -19.69 26.59 -29.73
CA ARG A 128 -18.39 26.47 -29.04
C ARG A 128 -17.49 25.43 -29.70
N ALA A 129 -18.05 24.31 -30.19
CA ALA A 129 -17.29 23.30 -30.92
C ALA A 129 -16.74 23.83 -32.25
N GLN A 130 -17.52 24.65 -32.97
CA GLN A 130 -17.06 25.31 -34.20
C GLN A 130 -15.92 26.30 -33.92
N GLU A 131 -16.07 27.17 -32.90
CA GLU A 131 -15.03 28.11 -32.48
C GLU A 131 -13.73 27.38 -32.11
N LEU A 132 -13.82 26.24 -31.42
CA LEU A 132 -12.67 25.39 -31.09
C LEU A 132 -12.02 24.77 -32.34
N GLY A 133 -12.81 24.26 -33.28
CA GLY A 133 -12.31 23.70 -34.54
C GLY A 133 -11.52 24.73 -35.34
N GLU A 134 -12.08 25.94 -35.51
CA GLU A 134 -11.42 27.05 -36.20
C GLU A 134 -10.13 27.52 -35.49
N LEU A 135 -10.06 27.39 -34.17
CA LEU A 135 -8.85 27.72 -33.42
C LEU A 135 -7.78 26.65 -33.65
N LEU A 136 -8.15 25.36 -33.57
CA LEU A 136 -7.23 24.26 -33.81
C LEU A 136 -6.67 24.28 -35.24
N ASP A 137 -7.51 24.52 -36.24
CA ASP A 137 -7.09 24.65 -37.65
C ASP A 137 -6.12 25.80 -37.88
N ARG A 138 -6.20 26.87 -37.06
CA ARG A 138 -5.26 27.99 -37.09
C ARG A 138 -3.89 27.66 -36.50
N TYR A 139 -3.84 26.83 -35.45
CA TYR A 139 -2.58 26.39 -34.82
C TYR A 139 -1.97 25.14 -35.46
N ALA A 140 -2.69 24.46 -36.36
CA ALA A 140 -2.20 23.31 -37.13
C ALA A 140 -1.39 23.70 -38.39
N LYS A 141 -1.23 25.00 -38.68
CA LYS A 141 -0.37 25.57 -39.71
C LYS A 141 0.91 26.12 -39.11
#